data_AF-A0A1F6Q2I3-F1
#
_entry.id   AF-A0A1F6Q2I3-F1
#
_cell.length_a   1.000
_cell.length_b   1.000
_cell.length_c   1.000
_cell.angle_alpha   90.00
_cell.angle_beta   90.00
_cell.angle_gamma   90.00
#
_symmetry.space_group_name_H-M   'P 1'
#
loop_
_entity.id
_entity.type
_entity.pdbx_description
1 polymer ?
#
loop_
_entity_poly.entity_id
_entity_poly.type
_entity_poly.pdbx_seq_one_letter_code
_entity_poly.pdbx_strand_id
1 'polypeptide(L)'
;MVRELTPKQLEVIAEFIKVGKVEEACKQAGIAKSTYYEWLKIPEFQAKLKQQQEQVYESTVSSMKYLLSRAVETQEQLLNSENERVRLRVSSAIINNAVKIFELTNFNKRLQGVEKHLDEMEQLKELRKKLDEMRI
;
A
#
# COMPACT_ATOMS: atom_id res chain seq x y z
N MET A 1 14.06 -22.03 14.39
CA MET A 1 13.01 -21.93 15.43
C MET A 1 12.45 -20.52 15.35
N VAL A 2 11.13 -20.35 15.22
CA VAL A 2 10.49 -19.04 15.24
C VAL A 2 10.48 -18.56 16.69
N ARG A 3 11.10 -17.41 16.97
CA ARG A 3 11.10 -16.83 18.32
C ARG A 3 9.76 -16.15 18.59
N GLU A 4 9.07 -16.56 19.64
CA GLU A 4 7.82 -15.92 20.06
C GLU A 4 8.10 -14.54 20.67
N LEU A 5 7.26 -13.55 20.34
CA LEU A 5 7.41 -12.19 20.84
C LEU A 5 6.89 -12.08 22.27
N THR A 6 7.61 -11.30 23.08
CA THR A 6 7.21 -11.02 24.46
C THR A 6 6.00 -10.08 24.51
N PRO A 7 5.23 -10.08 25.61
CA PRO A 7 4.10 -9.15 25.78
C PRO A 7 4.50 -7.68 25.60
N LYS A 8 5.66 -7.27 26.11
CA LYS A 8 6.16 -5.89 25.97
C LYS A 8 6.54 -5.52 24.54
N GLN A 9 7.00 -6.49 23.75
CA GLN A 9 7.24 -6.31 22.32
C GLN A 9 5.93 -6.08 21.56
N LEU A 10 4.89 -6.86 21.87
CA LEU A 10 3.58 -6.69 21.25
C LEU A 10 2.93 -5.36 21.66
N GLU A 11 3.04 -4.98 22.94
CA GLU A 11 2.52 -3.73 23.48
C GLU A 11 3.13 -2.51 22.79
N VAL A 12 4.47 -2.42 22.68
CA VAL A 12 5.10 -1.27 22.00
C VAL A 12 4.78 -1.21 20.51
N ILE A 13 4.62 -2.36 19.84
CA ILE A 13 4.14 -2.39 18.44
C ILE A 13 2.73 -1.79 18.38
N ALA A 14 1.81 -2.23 19.24
CA ALA A 14 0.44 -1.73 19.25
C ALA A 14 0.39 -0.22 19.53
N GLU A 15 1.16 0.28 20.49
CA GLU A 15 1.22 1.72 20.77
C GLU A 15 1.84 2.52 19.62
N PHE A 16 2.89 1.99 18.98
CA PHE A 16 3.50 2.63 17.82
C PHE A 16 2.52 2.76 16.65
N ILE A 17 1.72 1.74 16.39
CA ILE A 17 0.70 1.76 15.34
C ILE A 17 -0.36 2.84 15.59
N LYS A 18 -0.69 3.14 16.86
CA LYS A 18 -1.66 4.19 17.22
C LYS A 18 -1.08 5.60 17.10
N VAL A 19 0.13 5.83 17.60
CA VAL A 19 0.69 7.19 17.76
C VAL A 19 1.68 7.60 16.67
N GLY A 20 2.22 6.64 15.92
CA GLY A 20 3.15 6.88 14.79
C GLY A 20 4.52 7.43 15.18
N LYS A 21 4.84 7.55 16.47
CA LYS A 21 6.11 8.08 16.99
C LYS A 21 6.74 7.12 17.99
N VAL A 22 8.01 6.78 17.75
CA VAL A 22 8.76 5.81 18.57
C VAL A 22 8.89 6.28 20.02
N GLU A 23 9.18 7.56 20.22
CA GLU A 23 9.26 8.24 21.52
C GLU A 23 8.04 7.98 22.39
N GLU A 24 6.86 8.28 21.83
CA GLU A 24 5.59 8.25 22.52
C GLU A 24 5.14 6.80 22.75
N ALA A 25 5.36 5.92 21.75
CA ALA A 25 5.08 4.50 21.86
C ALA A 25 5.92 3.82 22.96
N CYS A 26 7.22 4.10 23.01
CA CYS A 26 8.11 3.56 24.05
C CYS A 26 7.71 4.06 25.44
N LYS A 27 7.36 5.34 25.57
CA LYS A 27 6.86 5.92 26.82
C LYS A 27 5.58 5.25 27.30
N GLN A 28 4.63 5.02 26.40
CA GLN A 28 3.33 4.40 26.73
C GLN A 28 3.49 2.91 27.06
N ALA A 29 4.35 2.19 26.35
CA ALA A 29 4.67 0.79 26.64
C ALA A 29 5.63 0.61 27.85
N GLY A 30 6.16 1.70 28.42
CA GLY A 30 7.06 1.67 29.57
C GLY A 30 8.43 1.07 29.28
N ILE A 31 8.99 1.30 28.09
CA ILE A 31 10.33 0.82 27.71
C ILE A 31 11.26 1.97 27.30
N ALA A 32 12.57 1.73 27.36
CA ALA A 32 13.56 2.65 26.80
C ALA A 32 13.59 2.55 25.27
N LYS A 33 13.91 3.66 24.59
CA LYS A 33 14.06 3.66 23.11
C LYS A 33 15.15 2.72 22.63
N SER A 34 16.26 2.60 23.38
CA SER A 34 17.33 1.64 23.06
C SER A 34 16.78 0.21 22.99
N THR A 35 15.94 -0.20 23.94
CA THR A 35 15.25 -1.50 23.91
C THR A 35 14.46 -1.71 22.63
N TYR A 36 13.73 -0.69 22.16
CA TYR A 36 12.99 -0.77 20.90
C TYR A 36 13.92 -0.94 19.68
N TYR A 37 14.98 -0.15 19.57
CA TYR A 37 15.95 -0.29 18.47
C TYR A 37 16.72 -1.61 18.51
N GLU A 38 16.91 -2.17 19.70
CA GLU A 38 17.49 -3.49 19.88
C GLU A 38 16.53 -4.59 19.40
N TRP A 39 15.24 -4.46 19.71
CA TRP A 39 14.22 -5.37 19.19
C TRP A 39 13.98 -5.23 17.68
N LEU A 40 14.20 -4.04 17.11
CA LEU A 40 14.19 -3.87 15.65
C LEU A 40 15.26 -4.69 14.94
N LYS A 41 16.27 -5.23 15.63
CA LYS A 41 17.25 -6.15 15.02
C LYS A 41 16.76 -7.60 15.00
N ILE A 42 15.64 -7.90 15.65
CA ILE A 42 15.05 -9.23 15.74
C ILE A 42 14.09 -9.43 14.55
N PRO A 43 14.32 -10.42 13.67
CA PRO A 43 13.51 -10.63 12.47
C PRO A 43 12.01 -10.80 12.77
N GLU A 44 11.65 -11.53 13.82
CA GLU A 44 10.25 -11.76 14.19
C GLU A 44 9.55 -10.48 14.66
N PHE A 45 10.28 -9.58 15.32
CA PHE A 45 9.75 -8.29 15.76
C PHE A 45 9.51 -7.37 14.56
N GLN A 46 10.47 -7.29 13.63
CA GLN A 46 10.32 -6.55 12.38
C GLN A 46 9.14 -7.07 11.56
N ALA A 47 9.02 -8.39 11.41
CA ALA A 47 7.93 -9.03 10.66
C ALA A 47 6.57 -8.69 11.28
N LYS A 48 6.43 -8.76 12.61
CA LYS A 48 5.18 -8.41 13.29
C LYS A 48 4.84 -6.93 13.16
N LEU A 49 5.82 -6.04 13.33
CA LEU A 49 5.64 -4.61 13.15
C LEU A 49 5.17 -4.30 11.73
N LYS A 50 5.85 -4.85 10.72
CA LYS A 50 5.49 -4.69 9.32
C LYS A 50 4.08 -5.20 9.04
N GLN A 51 3.73 -6.39 9.53
CA GLN A 51 2.38 -6.94 9.39
C GLN A 51 1.31 -6.00 9.94
N GLN A 52 1.51 -5.42 11.14
CA GLN A 52 0.55 -4.48 11.72
C GLN A 52 0.46 -3.18 10.93
N GLN A 53 1.59 -2.67 10.43
CA GLN A 53 1.60 -1.50 9.54
C GLN A 53 0.86 -1.76 8.23
N GLU A 54 1.06 -2.93 7.62
CA GLU A 54 0.35 -3.35 6.40
C GLU A 54 -1.16 -3.42 6.64
N GLN A 55 -1.61 -3.99 7.77
CA GLN A 55 -3.04 -4.03 8.13
C GLN A 55 -3.65 -2.63 8.26
N VAL A 56 -2.96 -1.70 8.94
CA VAL A 56 -3.43 -0.31 9.04
C VAL A 56 -3.44 0.38 7.69
N TYR A 57 -2.41 0.15 6.88
CA TYR A 57 -2.33 0.69 5.53
C TYR A 57 -3.51 0.23 4.67
N GLU A 58 -3.82 -1.07 4.65
CA GLU A 58 -4.96 -1.63 3.90
C GLU A 58 -6.30 -1.01 4.34
N SER A 59 -6.51 -0.86 5.65
CA SER A 59 -7.72 -0.23 6.20
C SER A 59 -7.81 1.27 5.84
N THR A 60 -6.68 1.96 5.82
CA THR A 60 -6.57 3.37 5.44
C THR A 60 -6.87 3.55 3.96
N VAL A 61 -6.30 2.72 3.09
CA VAL A 61 -6.58 2.71 1.65
C VAL A 61 -8.06 2.48 1.39
N SER A 62 -8.69 1.55 2.12
CA SER A 62 -10.12 1.29 2.01
C SER A 62 -10.96 2.52 2.40
N SER A 63 -10.59 3.20 3.48
CA SER A 63 -11.23 4.45 3.92
C SER A 63 -11.04 5.58 2.91
N MET A 64 -9.84 5.73 2.32
CA MET A 64 -9.57 6.70 1.28
C MET A 64 -10.39 6.44 0.02
N LYS A 65 -10.54 5.19 -0.41
CA LYS A 65 -11.40 4.82 -1.53
C LYS A 65 -12.86 5.25 -1.29
N TYR A 66 -13.37 5.00 -0.09
CA TYR A 66 -14.72 5.44 0.29
C TYR A 66 -14.88 6.97 0.25
N LEU A 67 -13.92 7.72 0.81
CA LEU A 67 -13.95 9.18 0.77
C LEU A 67 -13.84 9.72 -0.66
N LEU A 68 -13.03 9.07 -1.51
CA LEU A 68 -12.92 9.42 -2.92
C LEU A 68 -14.25 9.23 -3.65
N SER A 69 -14.95 8.12 -3.43
CA SER A 69 -16.30 7.90 -3.99
C SER A 69 -17.26 9.01 -3.60
N ARG A 70 -17.29 9.40 -2.33
CA ARG A 70 -18.13 10.53 -1.86
C ARG A 70 -17.73 11.87 -2.46
N ALA A 71 -16.45 12.11 -2.69
CA ALA A 71 -15.97 13.32 -3.35
C ALA A 71 -16.42 13.37 -4.81
N VAL A 72 -16.45 12.23 -5.51
CA VAL A 72 -16.98 12.13 -6.88
C VAL A 72 -18.49 12.41 -6.91
N GLU A 73 -19.28 11.84 -5.99
CA GLU A 73 -20.71 12.16 -5.85
C GLU A 73 -20.94 13.66 -5.61
N THR A 74 -20.10 14.28 -4.77
CA THR A 74 -20.16 15.72 -4.52
C THR A 74 -19.86 16.52 -5.79
N GLN A 75 -18.87 16.11 -6.59
CA GLN A 75 -18.58 16.74 -7.88
C GLN A 75 -19.75 16.60 -8.85
N GLU A 76 -20.37 15.42 -8.93
CA GLU A 76 -21.56 15.19 -9.76
C GLU A 76 -22.70 16.14 -9.38
N GLN A 77 -23.01 16.29 -8.09
CA GLN A 77 -24.03 17.23 -7.63
C GLN A 77 -23.71 18.67 -8.00
N LEU A 78 -22.44 19.10 -7.88
CA LEU A 78 -22.01 20.46 -8.19
C LEU A 78 -22.06 20.80 -9.68
N LEU A 79 -22.14 19.80 -10.58
CA LEU A 79 -22.42 20.05 -12.00
C LEU A 79 -23.79 20.69 -12.21
N ASN A 80 -24.72 20.54 -11.27
CA ASN A 80 -26.05 21.15 -11.31
C ASN A 80 -26.15 22.45 -10.48
N SER A 81 -25.04 22.98 -9.97
CA SER A 81 -25.03 24.24 -9.21
C SER A 81 -25.58 25.38 -10.06
N GLU A 82 -26.38 26.30 -9.51
CA GLU A 82 -26.84 27.50 -10.22
C GLU A 82 -25.68 28.47 -10.54
N ASN A 83 -24.56 28.35 -9.84
CA ASN A 83 -23.38 29.18 -10.04
C ASN A 83 -22.51 28.67 -11.20
N GLU A 84 -22.49 29.40 -12.30
CA GLU A 84 -21.70 29.09 -13.50
C GLU A 84 -20.21 28.86 -13.23
N ARG A 85 -19.60 29.65 -12.32
CA ARG A 85 -18.18 29.52 -11.98
C ARG A 85 -17.92 28.22 -11.23
N VAL A 86 -18.84 27.79 -10.38
CA VAL A 86 -18.76 26.51 -9.67
C VAL A 86 -18.85 25.35 -10.65
N ARG A 87 -19.85 25.37 -11.55
CA ARG A 87 -20.00 24.35 -12.60
C ARG A 87 -18.74 24.26 -13.45
N LEU A 88 -18.25 25.38 -13.97
CA LEU A 88 -17.04 25.40 -14.82
C LEU A 88 -15.82 24.82 -14.11
N ARG A 89 -15.61 25.16 -12.83
CA ARG A 89 -14.49 24.66 -12.04
C ARG A 89 -14.57 23.16 -11.82
N VAL A 90 -15.75 22.65 -11.47
CA VAL A 90 -15.96 21.21 -11.24
C VAL A 90 -15.84 20.41 -12.53
N SER A 91 -16.46 20.87 -13.62
CA SER A 91 -16.30 20.25 -14.95
C SER A 91 -14.83 20.17 -15.38
N SER A 92 -14.09 21.27 -15.19
CA SER A 92 -12.66 21.30 -15.51
C SER A 92 -11.85 20.33 -14.65
N ALA A 93 -12.16 20.23 -13.36
CA ALA A 93 -11.50 19.27 -12.45
C ALA A 93 -11.78 17.82 -12.86
N ILE A 94 -13.03 17.49 -13.20
CA ILE A 94 -13.42 16.15 -13.67
C ILE A 94 -12.66 15.80 -14.96
N ILE A 95 -12.65 16.68 -15.97
CA ILE A 95 -11.96 16.44 -17.25
C ILE A 95 -10.46 16.22 -17.02
N ASN A 96 -9.82 17.09 -16.23
CA ASN A 96 -8.38 16.98 -15.95
C ASN A 96 -8.03 15.67 -15.22
N ASN A 97 -8.88 15.22 -14.30
CA ASN A 97 -8.68 13.95 -13.60
C ASN A 97 -8.95 12.75 -14.50
N ALA A 98 -9.97 12.81 -15.36
CA ALA A 98 -10.29 11.75 -16.32
C ALA A 98 -9.12 11.48 -17.27
N VAL A 99 -8.50 12.53 -17.82
CA VAL A 99 -7.30 12.40 -18.68
C VAL A 99 -6.19 11.62 -17.95
N LYS A 100 -5.88 12.00 -16.71
CA LYS A 100 -4.86 11.30 -15.89
C LYS A 100 -5.23 9.84 -15.63
N ILE A 101 -6.50 9.55 -15.34
CA ILE A 101 -6.96 8.18 -15.12
C ILE A 101 -6.81 7.34 -16.39
N PHE A 102 -7.16 7.89 -17.57
CA PHE A 102 -6.97 7.20 -18.84
C PHE A 102 -5.50 6.91 -19.13
N GLU A 103 -4.63 7.90 -18.93
CA GLU A 103 -3.19 7.74 -19.10
C GLU A 103 -2.63 6.64 -18.18
N LEU A 104 -2.89 6.73 -16.87
CA LEU A 104 -2.43 5.74 -15.89
C LEU A 104 -2.97 4.34 -16.17
N THR A 105 -4.24 4.22 -16.56
CA THR A 105 -4.84 2.93 -16.92
C THR A 105 -4.18 2.34 -18.16
N ASN A 106 -3.89 3.16 -19.17
CA ASN A 106 -3.20 2.72 -20.37
C ASN A 106 -1.74 2.31 -20.09
N PHE A 107 -1.03 3.06 -19.24
CA PHE A 107 0.32 2.69 -18.80
C PHE A 107 0.30 1.36 -18.04
N ASN A 108 -0.61 1.18 -17.07
CA ASN A 108 -0.73 -0.06 -16.33
C ASN A 108 -1.06 -1.26 -17.24
N LYS A 109 -1.98 -1.12 -18.20
CA LYS A 109 -2.30 -2.18 -19.16
C LYS A 109 -1.07 -2.59 -20.00
N ARG A 110 -0.29 -1.60 -20.45
CA ARG A 110 0.93 -1.85 -21.22
C ARG A 110 2.00 -2.53 -20.36
N LEU A 111 2.15 -2.09 -19.11
CA LEU A 111 3.08 -2.69 -18.15
C LEU A 111 2.73 -4.15 -17.87
N GLN A 112 1.46 -4.46 -17.59
CA GLN A 112 0.99 -5.83 -17.41
C GLN A 112 1.25 -6.72 -18.64
N GLY A 113 1.11 -6.16 -19.84
CA GLY A 113 1.46 -6.87 -21.07
C GLY A 113 2.95 -7.21 -21.16
N VAL A 114 3.83 -6.28 -20.75
CA VAL A 114 5.28 -6.50 -20.71
C VAL A 114 5.63 -7.54 -19.64
N GLU A 115 5.09 -7.42 -18.43
CA GLU A 115 5.31 -8.37 -17.33
C GLU A 115 4.92 -9.80 -17.75
N LYS A 116 3.76 -9.95 -18.37
CA LYS A 116 3.31 -11.26 -18.88
C LYS A 116 4.28 -11.85 -19.91
N HIS A 117 4.78 -11.04 -20.85
CA HIS A 117 5.75 -11.54 -21.84
C HIS A 117 7.09 -11.91 -21.21
N LEU A 118 7.53 -11.20 -20.17
CA LEU A 118 8.75 -11.56 -19.43
C LEU A 118 8.59 -12.91 -18.72
N ASP A 119 7.45 -13.15 -18.06
CA ASP A 119 7.13 -14.42 -17.41
C ASP A 119 7.12 -15.58 -18.42
N GLU A 120 6.48 -15.38 -19.58
CA GLU A 120 6.45 -16.37 -20.67
C GLU A 120 7.86 -16.69 -21.19
N MET A 121 8.72 -15.67 -21.35
CA MET A 121 10.11 -15.86 -21.76
C MET A 121 10.93 -16.64 -20.74
N GLU A 122 10.72 -16.40 -19.44
CA GLU A 122 11.40 -17.11 -18.37
C GLU A 122 10.98 -18.59 -18.33
N GLN A 123 9.69 -18.86 -18.47
CA GLN A 123 9.16 -20.23 -18.58
C GLN A 123 9.74 -20.98 -19.79
N LEU A 124 9.87 -20.33 -20.94
CA LEU A 124 10.47 -20.92 -22.14
C LEU A 124 11.95 -21.25 -21.96
N LYS A 125 12.71 -20.40 -21.26
CA LYS A 125 14.12 -20.66 -20.94
C LYS A 125 14.26 -21.87 -20.03
N GLU A 126 13.44 -21.97 -18.99
CA GLU A 126 13.42 -23.12 -18.08
C GLU A 126 13.02 -24.42 -18.80
N LEU A 127 12.02 -24.37 -19.69
CA LEU A 127 11.61 -25.53 -20.48
C LEU A 127 12.72 -25.97 -21.44
N ARG A 128 13.40 -25.03 -22.10
CA ARG A 128 14.53 -25.32 -22.97
C ARG A 128 15.67 -26.01 -22.21
N LYS A 129 16.01 -25.50 -21.02
CA LYS A 129 17.04 -26.10 -20.17
C LYS A 129 16.69 -27.55 -19.80
N LYS A 130 15.45 -27.81 -19.39
CA LYS A 130 14.99 -29.18 -19.10
C LYS A 130 15.05 -30.10 -20.32
N LEU A 131 14.68 -29.59 -21.50
CA LEU A 131 14.75 -30.36 -22.74
C LEU A 131 16.21 -30.74 -23.09
N ASP A 132 17.15 -29.83 -22.88
CA ASP A 132 18.57 -30.08 -23.11
C ASP A 132 19.14 -31.08 -22.09
N GLU A 133 18.72 -31.03 -20.83
CA GLU A 133 19.09 -32.00 -19.78
C GLU A 133 18.55 -33.42 -20.05
N MET A 134 17.35 -33.53 -20.66
CA MET A 134 16.73 -34.82 -21.01
C MET A 134 17.33 -35.48 -22.26
N ARG A 135 18.12 -34.75 -23.05
CA ARG A 135 18.77 -35.23 -24.28
C ARG A 135 20.16 -35.83 -24.04
N ILE A 136 20.64 -35.83 -22.79
CA ILE A 136 21.89 -36.44 -22.31
C ILE A 136 21.57 -37.81 -21.71
#